data_AF-A0A7R7VXI7-F1
#
_entry.id   AF-A0A7R7VXI7-F1
#
_cell.length_a   1.000
_cell.length_b   1.000
_cell.length_c   1.000
_cell.angle_alpha   90.00
_cell.angle_beta   90.00
_cell.angle_gamma   90.00
#
_symmetry.space_group_name_H-M   'P 1'
#
loop_
_entity.id
_entity.type
_entity.pdbx_description
1 polymer ?
#
loop_
_entity_poly.entity_id
_entity_poly.type
_entity_poly.pdbx_seq_one_letter_code
_entity_poly.pdbx_strand_id
1 'polypeptide(L)'
;MRTLMDQLQSNFLMKPSLRITIRCRLFFDADKTLAADDTGARFWERIKETKGKDDPLSTLFGGPLKYSYTAFRQAMLLYEESTNDDEFDAICEEVATYTHLYPQICSLLRQEGRYHHV
;
A
#
# COMPACT_ATOMS: atom_id res chain seq x y z
N MET A 1 -18.67 -2.57 55.29
CA MET A 1 -19.13 -2.73 53.90
C MET A 1 -18.77 -1.55 52.97
N ARG A 2 -17.99 -0.54 53.41
CA ARG A 2 -17.44 0.51 52.51
C ARG A 2 -16.07 0.12 51.92
N THR A 3 -15.24 -0.58 52.69
CA THR A 3 -13.88 -0.99 52.29
C THR A 3 -13.82 -2.01 51.14
N LEU A 4 -14.83 -2.87 50.98
CA LEU A 4 -14.86 -3.85 49.88
C LEU A 4 -15.27 -3.21 48.54
N MET A 5 -16.15 -2.21 48.57
CA MET A 5 -16.53 -1.42 47.38
C MET A 5 -15.38 -0.51 46.93
N ASP A 6 -14.65 0.09 47.86
CA ASP A 6 -13.46 0.91 47.56
C ASP A 6 -12.32 0.07 46.94
N GLN A 7 -12.10 -1.17 47.41
CA GLN A 7 -11.13 -2.09 46.81
C GLN A 7 -11.56 -2.61 45.42
N LEU A 8 -12.86 -2.83 45.20
CA LEU A 8 -13.37 -3.23 43.88
C LEU A 8 -13.30 -2.06 42.88
N GLN A 9 -13.56 -0.82 43.30
CA GLN A 9 -13.38 0.36 42.45
C GLN A 9 -11.91 0.64 42.15
N SER A 10 -10.99 0.45 43.11
CA SER A 10 -9.54 0.60 42.87
C SER A 10 -8.97 -0.45 41.91
N ASN A 11 -9.51 -1.68 41.90
CA ASN A 11 -9.07 -2.73 40.98
C ASN A 11 -9.74 -2.64 39.59
N PHE A 12 -10.88 -1.94 39.49
CA PHE A 12 -11.64 -1.81 38.24
C PHE A 12 -11.41 -0.48 37.51
N LEU A 13 -10.89 0.55 38.19
CA LEU A 13 -10.51 1.85 37.63
C LEU A 13 -9.00 2.09 37.73
N MET A 14 -8.22 1.36 36.95
CA MET A 14 -6.98 1.82 36.28
C MET A 14 -6.25 0.62 35.68
N LYS A 15 -6.78 0.07 34.60
CA LYS A 15 -5.88 -0.22 33.48
C LYS A 15 -5.86 1.06 32.67
N PRO A 16 -4.71 1.77 32.56
CA PRO A 16 -4.60 2.80 31.55
C PRO A 16 -5.07 2.15 30.26
N SER A 17 -6.12 2.73 29.64
CA SER A 17 -6.40 2.48 28.24
C SER A 17 -5.04 2.48 27.55
N LEU A 18 -4.66 1.35 26.95
CA LEU A 18 -3.46 1.25 26.15
C LEU A 18 -3.63 2.28 25.05
N ARG A 19 -3.18 3.52 25.33
CA ARG A 19 -3.02 4.55 24.33
C ARG A 19 -1.94 3.99 23.43
N ILE A 20 -2.36 3.35 22.33
CA ILE A 20 -1.48 3.02 21.22
C ILE A 20 -0.90 4.35 20.76
N THR A 21 0.26 4.68 21.30
CA THR A 21 1.00 5.86 20.91
C THR A 21 1.91 5.36 19.82
N ILE A 22 1.52 5.60 18.56
CA ILE A 22 2.34 5.31 17.40
C ILE A 22 3.64 6.11 17.58
N ARG A 23 4.76 5.42 17.84
CA ARG A 23 6.05 6.10 18.03
C ARG A 23 6.79 6.27 16.72
N CYS A 24 6.61 5.34 15.79
CA CYS A 24 7.29 5.34 14.50
C CYS A 24 6.33 4.85 13.41
N ARG A 25 6.38 5.49 12.23
CA ARG A 25 5.74 5.01 11.00
C ARG A 25 6.80 5.04 9.91
N LEU A 26 6.94 3.91 9.22
CA LEU A 26 7.80 3.80 8.06
C LEU A 26 6.95 3.98 6.82
N PHE A 27 7.33 4.92 5.97
CA PHE A 27 6.72 5.13 4.67
C PHE A 27 7.73 4.72 3.62
N PHE A 28 7.32 3.80 2.75
CA PHE A 28 8.11 3.37 1.61
C PHE A 28 7.37 3.77 0.35
N ASP A 29 8.11 4.31 -0.61
CA ASP A 29 7.70 4.27 -2.00
C ASP A 29 7.68 2.81 -2.48
N ALA A 30 6.95 2.51 -3.55
CA ALA A 30 6.73 1.14 -4.00
C ALA A 30 7.72 0.72 -5.10
N ASP A 31 7.36 0.96 -6.35
CA ASP A 31 8.16 0.57 -7.52
C ASP A 31 9.55 1.21 -7.48
N LYS A 32 10.55 0.46 -7.94
CA LYS A 32 11.98 0.83 -7.88
C LYS A 32 12.56 1.06 -6.48
N THR A 33 11.74 1.02 -5.42
CA THR A 33 12.15 1.14 -4.02
C THR A 33 12.06 -0.20 -3.29
N LEU A 34 10.88 -0.82 -3.26
CA LEU A 34 10.64 -2.12 -2.64
C LEU A 34 11.04 -3.29 -3.56
N ALA A 35 10.84 -3.12 -4.87
CA ALA A 35 11.16 -4.09 -5.91
C ALA A 35 11.88 -3.40 -7.08
N ALA A 36 12.53 -4.19 -7.94
CA ALA A 36 13.20 -3.67 -9.14
C ALA A 36 12.21 -3.33 -10.27
N ASP A 37 11.02 -3.92 -10.24
CA ASP A 37 10.00 -3.79 -11.27
C ASP A 37 9.28 -2.44 -11.22
N ASP A 38 8.65 -2.11 -12.35
CA ASP A 38 7.64 -1.06 -12.49
C ASP A 38 6.32 -1.78 -12.73
N THR A 39 5.50 -1.90 -11.68
CA THR A 39 4.28 -2.71 -11.70
C THR A 39 3.20 -2.06 -12.56
N GLY A 40 3.17 -0.72 -12.62
CA GLY A 40 2.31 0.01 -13.54
C GLY A 40 2.61 -0.30 -15.00
N ALA A 41 3.89 -0.26 -15.40
CA ALA A 41 4.29 -0.60 -16.76
C ALA A 41 3.92 -2.05 -17.14
N ARG A 42 4.10 -3.00 -16.21
CA ARG A 42 3.72 -4.41 -16.41
C ARG A 42 2.20 -4.59 -16.55
N PHE A 43 1.42 -3.86 -15.77
CA PHE A 43 -0.03 -3.85 -15.92
C PHE A 43 -0.45 -3.42 -17.33
N TRP A 44 0.09 -2.30 -17.82
CA TRP A 44 -0.26 -1.78 -19.14
C TRP A 44 0.29 -2.63 -20.30
N GLU A 45 1.42 -3.31 -20.12
CA GLU A 45 1.91 -4.34 -21.05
C GLU A 45 0.86 -5.44 -21.23
N ARG A 46 0.27 -5.93 -20.13
CA ARG A 46 -0.80 -6.93 -20.17
C ARG A 46 -2.08 -6.44 -20.86
N ILE A 47 -2.46 -5.18 -20.62
CA ILE A 47 -3.59 -4.53 -21.31
C ILE A 47 -3.33 -4.41 -22.81
N LYS A 48 -2.09 -4.09 -23.20
CA LYS A 48 -1.70 -4.03 -24.61
C LYS A 48 -1.82 -5.39 -25.29
N GLU A 49 -1.40 -6.47 -24.64
CA GLU A 49 -1.50 -7.83 -25.18
C GLU A 49 -2.95 -8.30 -25.32
N THR A 50 -3.81 -7.98 -24.35
CA THR A 50 -5.21 -8.45 -24.33
C THR A 50 -6.16 -7.60 -25.15
N LYS A 51 -5.94 -6.28 -25.17
CA LYS A 51 -6.88 -5.30 -25.72
C LYS A 51 -6.27 -4.40 -26.81
N GLY A 52 -4.96 -4.50 -27.07
CA GLY A 52 -4.28 -3.68 -28.07
C GLY A 52 -4.17 -2.20 -27.69
N LYS A 53 -4.38 -1.83 -26.42
CA LYS A 53 -4.29 -0.45 -25.94
C LYS A 53 -2.88 -0.17 -25.39
N ASP A 54 -2.26 0.92 -25.83
CA ASP A 54 -0.95 1.35 -25.33
C ASP A 54 -1.03 1.98 -23.92
N ASP A 55 0.11 2.02 -23.24
CA ASP A 55 0.27 2.68 -21.92
C ASP A 55 0.08 4.21 -22.03
N PRO A 56 -0.98 4.77 -21.42
CA PRO A 56 -1.25 6.20 -21.45
C PRO A 56 -0.43 7.00 -20.42
N LEU A 57 0.19 6.34 -19.44
CA LEU A 57 0.79 6.99 -18.26
C LEU A 57 2.00 7.85 -18.63
N SER A 58 2.83 7.38 -19.56
CA SER A 58 3.99 8.14 -20.04
C SER A 58 3.59 9.51 -20.60
N THR A 59 2.49 9.58 -21.35
CA THR A 59 1.95 10.83 -21.90
C THR A 59 1.35 11.70 -20.81
N LEU A 60 0.59 11.09 -19.89
CA LEU A 60 -0.06 11.78 -18.79
C LEU A 60 0.96 12.48 -17.87
N PHE A 61 1.95 11.73 -17.37
CA PHE A 61 2.98 12.26 -16.48
C PHE A 61 4.07 13.05 -17.22
N GLY A 62 4.28 12.78 -18.51
CA GLY A 62 5.15 13.57 -19.38
C GLY A 62 4.58 14.96 -19.72
N GLY A 63 3.25 15.10 -19.67
CA GLY A 63 2.52 16.32 -20.02
C GLY A 63 2.60 17.45 -18.99
N PRO A 64 1.72 18.47 -19.12
CA PRO A 64 1.71 19.64 -18.25
C PRO A 64 1.37 19.34 -16.79
N LEU A 65 0.61 18.27 -16.54
CA LEU A 65 0.16 17.90 -15.20
C LEU A 65 1.28 17.28 -14.36
N LYS A 66 2.33 16.73 -14.97
CA LYS A 66 3.45 16.07 -14.29
C LYS A 66 2.95 15.11 -13.20
N TYR A 67 3.70 14.96 -12.11
CA TYR A 67 3.32 14.16 -10.95
C TYR A 67 2.40 14.92 -9.97
N SER A 68 1.37 15.59 -10.49
CA SER A 68 0.37 16.26 -9.66
C SER A 68 -0.71 15.30 -9.19
N TYR A 69 -1.39 15.67 -8.11
CA TYR A 69 -2.57 14.95 -7.61
C TYR A 69 -3.63 14.71 -8.71
N THR A 70 -3.85 15.71 -9.57
CA THR A 70 -4.78 15.60 -10.70
C THR A 70 -4.34 14.55 -11.70
N ALA A 71 -3.03 14.45 -12.01
CA ALA A 71 -2.51 13.41 -12.89
C ALA A 71 -2.75 12.01 -12.30
N PHE A 72 -2.47 11.81 -11.00
CA PHE A 72 -2.73 10.52 -10.36
C PHE A 72 -4.22 10.13 -10.36
N ARG A 73 -5.12 11.09 -10.20
CA ARG A 73 -6.56 10.83 -10.35
C ARG A 73 -6.93 10.42 -11.77
N GLN A 74 -6.35 11.06 -12.78
CA GLN A 74 -6.57 10.67 -14.18
C GLN A 74 -5.98 9.29 -14.48
N ALA A 75 -4.83 8.95 -13.91
CA ALA A 75 -4.26 7.61 -14.01
C ALA A 75 -5.24 6.57 -13.49
N MET A 76 -5.84 6.78 -12.31
CA MET A 76 -6.84 5.87 -11.76
C MET A 76 -8.06 5.70 -12.67
N LEU A 77 -8.59 6.79 -13.22
CA LEU A 77 -9.70 6.71 -14.18
C LEU A 77 -9.32 5.90 -15.43
N LEU A 78 -8.08 6.00 -15.92
CA LEU A 78 -7.62 5.22 -17.06
C LEU A 78 -7.57 3.73 -16.76
N TYR A 79 -7.18 3.32 -15.54
CA TYR A 79 -7.27 1.93 -15.10
C TYR A 79 -8.74 1.47 -15.07
N GLU A 80 -9.62 2.22 -14.41
CA GLU A 80 -11.06 1.92 -14.30
C GLU A 80 -11.78 1.86 -15.68
N GLU A 81 -11.39 2.70 -16.63
CA GLU A 81 -11.93 2.66 -18.00
C GLU A 81 -11.37 1.50 -18.82
N SER A 82 -10.21 0.98 -18.43
CA SER A 82 -9.52 -0.08 -19.17
C SER A 82 -9.87 -1.48 -18.68
N THR A 83 -10.35 -1.63 -17.46
CA THR A 83 -10.68 -2.92 -16.82
C THR A 83 -11.90 -2.79 -15.92
N ASN A 84 -12.66 -3.88 -15.75
CA ASN A 84 -13.54 -3.98 -14.59
C ASN A 84 -12.75 -4.44 -13.34
N ASP A 85 -13.39 -4.44 -12.17
CA ASP A 85 -12.74 -4.78 -10.90
C ASP A 85 -12.08 -6.17 -10.91
N ASP A 86 -12.81 -7.20 -11.38
CA ASP A 86 -12.30 -8.59 -11.43
C ASP A 86 -11.08 -8.73 -12.35
N GLU A 87 -11.10 -8.05 -13.49
CA GLU A 87 -10.00 -8.04 -14.44
C GLU A 87 -8.79 -7.26 -13.92
N PHE A 88 -9.03 -6.12 -13.27
CA PHE A 88 -7.98 -5.34 -12.63
C PHE A 88 -7.25 -6.19 -11.58
N ASP A 89 -8.01 -6.84 -10.70
CA ASP A 89 -7.47 -7.70 -9.65
C ASP A 89 -6.71 -8.89 -10.23
N ALA A 90 -7.26 -9.55 -11.26
CA ALA A 90 -6.58 -10.67 -11.93
C ALA A 90 -5.23 -10.27 -12.54
N ILE A 91 -5.15 -9.10 -13.18
CA ILE A 91 -3.88 -8.59 -13.73
C ILE A 91 -2.92 -8.23 -12.58
N CYS A 92 -3.41 -7.63 -11.50
CA CYS A 92 -2.57 -7.31 -10.34
C CYS A 92 -2.00 -8.57 -9.68
N GLU A 93 -2.80 -9.63 -9.53
CA GLU A 93 -2.35 -10.93 -9.03
C GLU A 93 -1.28 -11.52 -9.94
N GLU A 94 -1.51 -11.50 -11.26
CA GLU A 94 -0.54 -11.95 -12.26
C GLU A 94 0.78 -11.19 -12.11
N VAL A 95 0.73 -9.86 -12.09
CA VAL A 95 1.90 -8.97 -11.90
C VAL A 95 2.63 -9.27 -10.60
N ALA A 96 1.90 -9.53 -9.51
CA ALA A 96 2.48 -9.84 -8.22
C ALA A 96 3.28 -11.16 -8.23
N THR A 97 2.92 -12.15 -9.07
CA THR A 97 3.64 -13.44 -9.11
C THR A 97 5.10 -13.33 -9.53
N TYR A 98 5.43 -12.35 -10.36
CA TYR A 98 6.79 -12.10 -10.84
C TYR A 98 7.42 -10.82 -10.29
N THR A 99 6.71 -10.05 -9.46
CA THR A 99 7.26 -8.89 -8.76
C THR A 99 7.99 -9.34 -7.50
N HIS A 100 9.32 -9.25 -7.50
CA HIS A 100 10.14 -9.71 -6.38
C HIS A 100 10.70 -8.53 -5.58
N LEU A 101 10.33 -8.48 -4.29
CA LEU A 101 10.92 -7.55 -3.34
C LEU A 101 12.42 -7.79 -3.21
N TYR A 102 13.19 -6.72 -3.06
CA TYR A 102 14.63 -6.85 -2.79
C TYR A 102 14.87 -7.65 -1.51
N PRO A 103 15.87 -8.56 -1.48
CA PRO A 103 16.17 -9.36 -0.30
C PRO A 103 16.43 -8.53 0.97
N GLN A 104 17.03 -7.35 0.80
CA GLN A 104 17.32 -6.40 1.87
C GLN A 104 16.04 -5.77 2.42
N ILE A 105 15.10 -5.40 1.55
CA ILE A 105 13.78 -4.87 1.93
C ILE A 105 12.99 -5.95 2.68
N CYS A 106 12.97 -7.18 2.18
CA CYS A 106 12.38 -8.31 2.89
C CYS A 106 12.97 -8.51 4.29
N SER A 107 14.29 -8.34 4.44
CA SER A 107 14.96 -8.49 5.73
C SER A 107 14.64 -7.34 6.68
N LEU A 108 14.59 -6.11 6.16
CA LEU A 108 14.15 -4.92 6.89
C LEU A 108 12.72 -5.08 7.42
N LEU A 109 11.76 -5.41 6.56
CA LEU A 109 10.36 -5.56 6.95
C LEU A 109 10.16 -6.67 8.00
N ARG A 110 10.89 -7.79 7.88
CA ARG A 110 10.88 -8.86 8.89
C ARG A 110 11.49 -8.43 10.23
N GLN A 111 12.48 -7.54 10.22
CA GLN A 111 13.09 -7.01 11.43
C GLN A 111 12.15 -6.02 12.12
N GLU A 112 11.61 -5.07 11.36
CA GLU A 112 10.73 -4.02 11.88
C GLU A 112 9.41 -4.59 12.41
N GLY A 113 8.87 -5.63 11.77
CA GLY A 113 7.67 -6.34 12.25
C GLY A 113 7.82 -7.03 13.62
N ARG A 114 9.03 -7.10 14.18
CA ARG A 114 9.27 -7.61 15.55
C ARG A 114 9.00 -6.56 16.63
N TYR A 115 8.92 -5.29 16.27
CA TYR A 115 8.73 -4.20 17.23
C TYR A 115 7.25 -3.82 17.32
N HIS A 116 6.69 -3.83 18.54
CA HIS A 116 5.28 -3.48 18.82
C HIS A 116 4.85 -2.03 18.48
N HIS A 117 5.73 -1.20 17.93
CA HIS A 117 5.50 0.25 17.72
C HIS A 117 5.60 0.72 16.27
N VAL A 118 5.73 -0.22 15.33
CA VAL A 118 5.53 -0.01 13.88
C VAL A 118 4.10 -0.41 13.52
#